data_AF-A0A8R1XXU9-F1
#
_entry.id   AF-A0A8R1XXU9-F1
#
_cell.length_a   1.000
_cell.length_b   1.000
_cell.length_c   1.000
_cell.angle_alpha   90.00
_cell.angle_beta   90.00
_cell.angle_gamma   90.00
#
_symmetry.space_group_name_H-M   'P 1'
#
loop_
_entity.id
_entity.type
_entity.pdbx_description
1 polymer ?
#
loop_
_entity_poly.entity_id
_entity_poly.type
_entity_poly.pdbx_seq_one_letter_code
_entity_poly.pdbx_strand_id
1 'polypeptide(L)'
;MSSDRKEEIEPEQMPLKSDTDPEKLKVLETNATTKEEIGETGKKEHKKICRIWQRKSPRSYNFEREKDGTKKPKMTVGLNLENRDDKGLNNHIIMDFDEVFAEPDGSHSFNWTWLATNRIFTATSTAIYKLLAAFIAIPFAIFFGILFAISAVISVFFCTPLAVLLGIPLNALSKSWDFVVCRFLNPITRSICCQRKKEEKDAVILDV
;
A
#
# COMPACT_ATOMS: atom_id res chain seq x y z
N MET A 1 -24.34 -10.42 32.03
CA MET A 1 -22.91 -10.77 32.05
C MET A 1 -22.26 -9.98 30.94
N SER A 2 -21.41 -9.00 31.26
CA SER A 2 -19.94 -9.18 31.34
C SER A 2 -19.41 -9.78 30.04
N SER A 3 -18.51 -9.20 29.26
CA SER A 3 -17.56 -8.11 29.42
C SER A 3 -16.93 -7.96 28.03
N ASP A 4 -16.83 -6.77 27.44
CA ASP A 4 -15.72 -6.47 26.54
C ASP A 4 -15.46 -4.96 26.48
N ARG A 5 -14.32 -4.61 27.06
CA ARG A 5 -13.63 -3.33 26.95
C ARG A 5 -12.88 -3.32 25.62
N LYS A 6 -13.07 -2.28 24.82
CA LYS A 6 -11.97 -1.67 24.06
C LYS A 6 -12.06 -0.15 24.21
N GLU A 7 -11.04 0.33 24.91
CA GLU A 7 -10.60 1.70 25.09
C GLU A 7 -10.33 2.43 23.77
N GLU A 8 -10.63 3.72 23.82
CA GLU A 8 -9.81 4.87 23.38
C GLU A 8 -9.33 4.96 21.93
N ILE A 9 -9.82 5.99 21.22
CA ILE A 9 -9.08 7.23 20.88
C ILE A 9 -10.06 8.07 20.04
N GLU A 10 -10.74 9.02 20.67
CA GLU A 10 -11.56 10.03 19.99
C GLU A 10 -10.78 11.35 19.99
N PRO A 11 -10.67 12.07 18.86
CA PRO A 11 -9.78 13.22 18.70
C PRO A 11 -10.36 14.46 19.39
N GLU A 12 -9.75 14.85 20.50
CA GLU A 12 -10.09 16.07 21.23
C GLU A 12 -9.63 17.32 20.45
N GLN A 13 -10.59 18.04 19.89
CA GLN A 13 -10.44 19.39 19.35
C GLN A 13 -10.54 20.38 20.52
N MET A 14 -9.44 21.07 20.87
CA MET A 14 -9.47 22.22 21.79
C MET A 14 -9.33 23.54 21.01
N PRO A 15 -10.40 24.37 20.93
CA PRO A 15 -10.31 25.76 20.50
C PRO A 15 -10.41 26.67 21.74
N LEU A 16 -9.36 27.39 22.14
CA LEU A 16 -9.59 28.57 23.01
C LEU A 16 -8.52 29.67 22.99
N LYS A 17 -9.04 30.86 22.67
CA LYS A 17 -8.58 32.25 22.78
C LYS A 17 -7.62 32.62 23.92
N SER A 18 -6.73 33.58 23.64
CA SER A 18 -6.25 34.57 24.62
C SER A 18 -6.06 35.96 23.98
N ASP A 19 -7.00 36.83 24.30
CA ASP A 19 -7.01 38.28 24.50
C ASP A 19 -5.80 39.14 24.06
N THR A 20 -6.06 40.09 23.14
CA THR A 20 -5.21 41.27 22.91
C THR A 20 -5.94 42.52 23.39
N ASP A 21 -5.25 43.28 24.24
CA ASP A 21 -5.67 44.48 24.95
C ASP A 21 -6.10 45.63 23.99
N PRO A 22 -7.29 46.25 24.18
CA PRO A 22 -7.79 47.36 23.37
C PRO A 22 -6.99 48.68 23.50
N GLU A 23 -6.00 48.79 24.39
CA GLU A 23 -5.25 50.05 24.54
C GLU A 23 -4.33 50.36 23.34
N LYS A 24 -3.86 49.35 22.61
CA LYS A 24 -2.98 49.56 21.43
C LYS A 24 -3.75 50.12 20.21
N LEU A 25 -5.07 49.97 20.19
CA LEU A 25 -5.93 50.49 19.12
C LEU A 25 -6.07 52.02 19.19
N LYS A 26 -6.11 52.61 20.40
CA LYS A 26 -6.30 54.06 20.56
C LYS A 26 -5.07 54.89 20.17
N VAL A 27 -3.86 54.35 20.35
CA VAL A 27 -2.63 55.08 20.00
C VAL A 27 -2.38 55.10 18.49
N LEU A 28 -2.93 54.15 17.72
CA LEU A 28 -2.75 54.07 16.26
C LEU A 28 -3.80 54.87 15.45
N GLU A 29 -4.95 55.19 16.06
CA GLU A 29 -5.97 56.02 15.40
C GLU A 29 -5.66 57.53 15.52
N THR A 30 -4.95 57.94 16.58
CA THR A 30 -4.72 59.38 16.82
C THR A 30 -3.71 59.98 15.84
N ASN A 31 -2.76 59.20 15.33
CA ASN A 31 -1.74 59.63 14.37
C ASN A 31 -2.16 59.47 12.90
N ALA A 32 -3.26 58.75 12.62
CA ALA A 32 -3.79 58.62 11.26
C ALA A 32 -4.70 59.80 10.85
N THR A 33 -5.40 60.41 11.82
CA THR A 33 -6.49 61.35 11.50
C THR A 33 -6.03 62.78 11.16
N THR A 34 -4.73 63.08 11.10
CA THR A 34 -4.23 64.40 10.63
C THR A 34 -3.62 64.34 9.21
N LYS A 35 -3.89 63.29 8.42
CA LYS A 35 -3.43 63.20 7.03
C LYS A 35 -4.55 62.87 6.04
N GLU A 36 -5.67 63.56 6.18
CA GLU A 36 -6.54 63.95 5.07
C GLU A 36 -6.38 65.49 5.01
N GLU A 37 -6.09 66.20 3.93
CA GLU A 37 -6.28 66.07 2.49
C GLU A 37 -5.18 66.93 1.81
N ILE A 38 -4.84 66.69 0.54
CA ILE A 38 -4.49 67.69 -0.50
C ILE A 38 -3.99 66.94 -1.75
N GLY A 39 -4.74 67.08 -2.85
CA GLY A 39 -4.13 67.30 -4.17
C GLY A 39 -4.14 66.14 -5.16
N GLU A 40 -5.25 66.01 -5.88
CA GLU A 40 -5.34 65.35 -7.18
C GLU A 40 -4.34 65.93 -8.20
N THR A 41 -3.76 65.08 -9.05
CA THR A 41 -3.32 65.46 -10.42
C THR A 41 -3.14 64.22 -11.30
N GLY A 42 -3.74 64.23 -12.50
CA GLY A 42 -3.09 63.65 -13.69
C GLY A 42 -3.61 62.33 -14.29
N LYS A 43 -4.61 62.46 -15.18
CA LYS A 43 -4.83 61.80 -16.49
C LYS A 43 -4.57 60.29 -16.72
N LYS A 44 -5.59 59.72 -17.37
CA LYS A 44 -5.80 58.36 -17.90
C LYS A 44 -4.80 57.97 -19.02
N GLU A 45 -4.12 56.83 -18.90
CA GLU A 45 -3.43 56.17 -20.01
C GLU A 45 -4.05 54.79 -20.29
N HIS A 46 -4.66 54.63 -21.48
CA HIS A 46 -5.05 53.34 -22.03
C HIS A 46 -3.79 52.54 -22.43
N LYS A 47 -3.20 51.78 -21.51
CA LYS A 47 -2.07 50.90 -21.82
C LYS A 47 -2.56 49.65 -22.56
N LYS A 48 -2.19 49.58 -23.85
CA LYS A 48 -2.42 48.47 -24.76
C LYS A 48 -1.79 47.21 -24.16
N ILE A 49 -2.60 46.19 -23.89
CA ILE A 49 -2.16 44.90 -23.34
C ILE A 49 -1.09 44.29 -24.27
N CYS A 50 0.11 44.11 -23.73
CA CYS A 50 1.24 43.50 -24.42
C CYS A 50 1.01 42.00 -24.63
N ARG A 51 0.96 41.55 -25.88
CA ARG A 51 0.88 40.12 -26.29
C ARG A 51 2.13 39.28 -25.98
N ILE A 52 3.12 39.82 -25.25
CA ILE A 52 4.38 39.14 -24.93
C ILE A 52 4.22 38.10 -23.80
N TRP A 53 3.09 38.09 -23.10
CA TRP A 53 2.77 37.07 -22.08
C TRP A 53 2.11 35.82 -22.66
N GLN A 54 2.35 35.47 -23.94
CA GLN A 54 2.10 34.09 -24.40
C GLN A 54 3.15 33.17 -23.78
N ARG A 55 3.00 32.94 -22.47
CA ARG A 55 3.61 31.89 -21.67
C ARG A 55 3.45 30.59 -22.45
N LYS A 56 4.58 30.01 -22.89
CA LYS A 56 4.65 28.57 -23.11
C LYS A 56 4.33 27.93 -21.77
N SER A 57 3.06 27.56 -21.60
CA SER A 57 2.57 26.78 -20.46
C SER A 57 3.59 25.67 -20.20
N PRO A 58 4.21 25.62 -19.01
CA PRO A 58 5.16 24.57 -18.69
C PRO A 58 4.44 23.25 -18.95
N ARG A 59 5.11 22.35 -19.67
CA ARG A 59 4.74 20.96 -19.80
C ARG A 59 4.83 20.36 -18.40
N SER A 60 3.84 20.69 -17.56
CA SER A 60 3.54 19.96 -16.34
C SER A 60 3.33 18.54 -16.83
N TYR A 61 4.09 17.63 -16.23
CA TYR A 61 3.98 16.20 -16.44
C TYR A 61 2.58 15.81 -15.97
N ASN A 62 1.60 16.06 -16.85
CA ASN A 62 0.25 15.60 -16.66
C ASN A 62 0.39 14.10 -16.83
N PHE A 63 0.21 13.39 -15.72
CA PHE A 63 -0.22 12.01 -15.69
C PHE A 63 -1.27 11.85 -16.79
N GLU A 64 -0.84 11.30 -17.94
CA GLU A 64 -1.73 11.01 -19.05
C GLU A 64 -2.69 9.99 -18.48
N ARG A 65 -3.87 10.45 -18.09
CA ARG A 65 -5.00 9.61 -17.77
C ARG A 65 -5.27 8.84 -19.05
N GLU A 66 -4.68 7.65 -19.18
CA GLU A 66 -4.83 6.80 -20.34
C GLU A 66 -6.32 6.43 -20.40
N LYS A 67 -7.02 7.17 -21.28
CA LYS A 67 -8.34 6.81 -21.74
C LYS A 67 -8.20 5.49 -22.48
N ASP A 68 -8.89 4.49 -21.97
CA ASP A 68 -9.30 3.26 -22.65
C ASP A 68 -9.26 3.38 -24.19
N GLY A 69 -8.23 2.80 -24.79
CA GLY A 69 -7.84 3.11 -26.16
C GLY A 69 -6.75 2.22 -26.73
N THR A 70 -6.89 0.90 -26.57
CA THR A 70 -6.39 -0.11 -27.51
C THR A 70 -4.88 -0.05 -27.88
N LYS A 71 -3.99 0.08 -26.90
CA LYS A 71 -2.59 -0.38 -27.09
C LYS A 71 -2.45 -1.76 -26.45
N LYS A 72 -2.51 -2.78 -27.29
CA LYS A 72 -2.41 -4.19 -26.90
C LYS A 72 -1.08 -4.40 -26.17
N PRO A 73 -1.08 -4.72 -24.86
CA PRO A 73 0.16 -4.93 -24.14
C PRO A 73 0.87 -6.13 -24.76
N LYS A 74 2.14 -5.96 -25.14
CA LYS A 74 3.00 -7.08 -25.51
C LYS A 74 3.07 -7.99 -24.28
N MET A 75 2.30 -9.07 -24.32
CA MET A 75 2.15 -10.07 -23.28
C MET A 75 3.44 -10.91 -23.19
N THR A 76 4.55 -10.30 -22.80
CA THR A 76 5.71 -11.04 -22.30
C THR A 76 5.42 -11.32 -20.84
N VAL A 77 4.79 -12.47 -20.59
CA VAL A 77 4.60 -13.13 -19.29
C VAL A 77 4.74 -12.18 -18.08
N GLY A 78 3.65 -11.45 -17.81
CA GLY A 78 3.18 -11.17 -16.45
C GLY A 78 3.84 -10.06 -15.63
N LEU A 79 4.79 -9.27 -16.16
CA LEU A 79 5.36 -8.16 -15.38
C LEU A 79 5.38 -6.86 -16.18
N ASN A 80 4.50 -5.94 -15.82
CA ASN A 80 4.53 -4.58 -16.31
C ASN A 80 5.67 -3.82 -15.62
N LEU A 81 6.71 -3.47 -16.39
CA LEU A 81 7.87 -2.72 -15.88
C LEU A 81 7.60 -1.22 -15.76
N GLU A 82 6.61 -0.72 -16.50
CA GLU A 82 6.25 0.71 -16.56
C GLU A 82 5.29 1.08 -15.43
N ASN A 83 4.26 0.25 -15.21
CA ASN A 83 3.39 0.34 -14.05
C ASN A 83 3.63 -0.82 -13.08
N ARG A 84 4.27 -0.54 -11.94
CA ARG A 84 4.53 -1.55 -10.90
C ARG A 84 3.34 -1.79 -9.96
N ASP A 85 2.32 -0.95 -10.01
CA ASP A 85 1.09 -1.07 -9.21
C ASP A 85 -0.14 -1.16 -10.11
N ASP A 86 -0.22 -2.23 -10.91
CA ASP A 86 -1.39 -2.50 -11.78
C ASP A 86 -2.71 -2.65 -11.01
N LYS A 87 -2.65 -2.89 -9.70
CA LYS A 87 -3.83 -3.06 -8.83
C LYS A 87 -4.19 -1.79 -8.06
N GLY A 88 -3.39 -0.73 -8.14
CA GLY A 88 -3.63 0.53 -7.43
C GLY A 88 -3.74 0.36 -5.91
N LEU A 89 -3.01 -0.61 -5.34
CA LEU A 89 -3.07 -0.88 -3.89
C LEU A 89 -2.45 0.26 -3.09
N ASN A 90 -1.56 1.01 -3.71
CA ASN A 90 -0.70 1.98 -3.06
C ASN A 90 -1.05 3.43 -3.41
N ASN A 91 -2.26 3.66 -3.93
CA ASN A 91 -2.72 4.99 -4.33
C ASN A 91 -2.69 6.02 -3.18
N HIS A 92 -2.79 5.55 -1.93
CA HIS A 92 -2.80 6.41 -0.75
C HIS A 92 -1.43 6.97 -0.35
N ILE A 93 -0.31 6.41 -0.84
CA ILE A 93 1.03 6.95 -0.56
C ILE A 93 1.58 7.78 -1.72
N ILE A 94 0.81 7.91 -2.80
CA ILE A 94 1.19 8.77 -3.92
C ILE A 94 1.07 10.21 -3.42
N MET A 95 2.19 10.81 -3.07
CA MET A 95 2.30 12.18 -2.59
C MET A 95 2.99 13.02 -3.66
N ASP A 96 2.34 14.08 -4.10
CA ASP A 96 2.92 15.00 -5.09
C ASP A 96 3.78 16.08 -4.40
N PHE A 97 4.72 16.66 -5.16
CA PHE A 97 5.59 17.73 -4.66
C PHE A 97 4.80 18.93 -4.10
N ASP A 98 3.71 19.29 -4.80
CA ASP A 98 2.85 20.42 -4.44
C ASP A 98 2.06 20.15 -3.14
N GLU A 99 1.78 18.88 -2.79
CA GLU A 99 1.09 18.51 -1.55
C GLU A 99 2.02 18.57 -0.33
N VAL A 100 3.31 18.28 -0.52
CA VAL A 100 4.32 18.30 0.55
C VAL A 100 4.78 19.71 0.86
N PHE A 101 4.97 20.53 -0.18
CA PHE A 101 5.51 21.89 -0.06
C PHE A 101 4.47 22.98 -0.33
N ALA A 102 3.17 22.68 -0.18
CA ALA A 102 2.07 23.59 -0.46
C ALA A 102 2.33 24.99 0.14
N GLU A 103 2.65 25.95 -0.73
CA GLU A 103 2.80 27.34 -0.32
C GLU A 103 1.41 27.93 -0.02
N PRO A 104 1.25 28.75 1.02
CA PRO A 104 -0.04 29.35 1.33
C PRO A 104 -0.45 30.34 0.24
N ASP A 105 -1.76 30.45 -0.02
CA ASP A 105 -2.35 31.27 -1.10
C ASP A 105 -1.86 32.74 -1.13
N GLY A 106 -1.42 33.27 0.01
CA GLY A 106 -0.97 34.66 0.16
C GLY A 106 0.52 34.92 -0.10
N SER A 107 1.38 33.90 -0.09
CA SER A 107 2.84 34.08 -0.26
C SER A 107 3.41 33.00 -1.18
N HIS A 108 3.49 33.34 -2.47
CA HIS A 108 4.09 32.46 -3.46
C HIS A 108 5.57 32.80 -3.68
N SER A 109 6.42 31.79 -3.77
CA SER A 109 7.79 31.96 -4.21
C SER A 109 7.85 32.38 -5.67
N PHE A 110 9.06 32.73 -6.15
CA PHE A 110 9.22 32.99 -7.56
C PHE A 110 8.95 31.72 -8.37
N ASN A 111 8.08 31.83 -9.39
CA ASN A 111 7.74 30.72 -10.30
C ASN A 111 8.97 29.93 -10.82
N TRP A 112 10.10 30.60 -11.06
CA TRP A 112 11.32 29.94 -11.53
C TRP A 112 11.96 29.09 -10.44
N THR A 113 11.94 29.55 -9.19
CA THR A 113 12.44 28.82 -8.02
C THR A 113 11.59 27.58 -7.78
N TRP A 114 10.26 27.72 -7.81
CA TRP A 114 9.33 26.59 -7.67
C TRP A 114 9.59 25.48 -8.68
N LEU A 115 9.68 25.82 -9.97
CA LEU A 115 9.92 24.84 -11.03
C LEU A 115 11.31 24.19 -10.94
N ALA A 116 12.34 24.97 -10.61
CA ALA A 116 13.69 24.45 -10.43
C ALA A 116 13.75 23.46 -9.25
N THR A 117 13.14 23.81 -8.11
CA THR A 117 13.07 22.95 -6.93
C THR A 117 12.30 21.66 -7.23
N ASN A 118 11.12 21.74 -7.86
CA ASN A 118 10.36 20.54 -8.24
C ASN A 118 11.19 19.59 -9.14
N ARG A 119 11.89 20.14 -10.14
CA ARG A 119 12.74 19.35 -11.04
C ARG A 119 13.91 18.68 -10.28
N ILE A 120 14.59 19.43 -9.42
CA ILE A 120 15.72 18.93 -8.63
C ILE A 120 15.23 17.86 -7.66
N PHE A 121 14.12 18.11 -6.96
CA PHE A 121 13.49 17.16 -6.05
C PHE A 121 13.12 15.85 -6.75
N THR A 122 12.41 15.92 -7.88
CA THR A 122 11.98 14.74 -8.63
C THR A 122 13.18 13.95 -9.16
N ALA A 123 14.19 14.63 -9.71
CA ALA A 123 15.40 13.98 -10.20
C ALA A 123 16.19 13.32 -9.06
N THR A 124 16.33 14.01 -7.93
CA THR A 124 17.10 13.53 -6.77
C THR A 124 16.39 12.38 -6.09
N SER A 125 15.09 12.51 -5.80
CA SER A 125 14.28 11.44 -5.19
C SER A 125 14.28 10.18 -6.06
N THR A 126 14.09 10.31 -7.37
CA THR A 126 14.13 9.18 -8.30
C THR A 126 15.52 8.53 -8.35
N ALA A 127 16.59 9.32 -8.39
CA ALA A 127 17.95 8.80 -8.45
C ALA A 127 18.32 8.04 -7.16
N ILE A 128 18.06 8.65 -6.00
CA ILE A 128 18.34 8.05 -4.69
C ILE A 128 17.46 6.84 -4.44
N TYR A 129 16.17 6.89 -4.78
CA TYR A 129 15.28 5.73 -4.69
C TYR A 129 15.79 4.56 -5.53
N LYS A 130 16.15 4.79 -6.79
CA LYS A 130 16.70 3.74 -7.67
C LYS A 130 18.01 3.19 -7.14
N LEU A 131 18.87 4.05 -6.62
CA LEU A 131 20.16 3.66 -6.06
C LEU A 131 19.99 2.79 -4.80
N LEU A 132 19.16 3.24 -3.85
CA LEU A 132 18.84 2.48 -2.63
C LEU A 132 18.14 1.16 -2.96
N ALA A 133 17.15 1.19 -3.86
CA ALA A 133 16.47 0.00 -4.32
C ALA A 133 17.45 -1.00 -4.96
N ALA A 134 18.42 -0.54 -5.75
CA ALA A 134 19.46 -1.41 -6.31
C ALA A 134 20.37 -1.99 -5.21
N PHE A 135 20.82 -1.17 -4.28
CA PHE A 135 21.66 -1.61 -3.16
C PHE A 135 20.99 -2.65 -2.27
N ILE A 136 19.66 -2.61 -2.12
CA ILE A 136 18.92 -3.62 -1.34
C ILE A 136 18.54 -4.81 -2.22
N ALA A 137 17.99 -4.58 -3.42
CA ALA A 137 17.48 -5.67 -4.26
C ALA A 137 18.58 -6.60 -4.77
N ILE A 138 19.74 -6.07 -5.18
CA ILE A 138 20.84 -6.87 -5.74
C ILE A 138 21.39 -7.90 -4.74
N PRO A 139 21.81 -7.54 -3.50
CA PRO A 139 22.32 -8.52 -2.56
C PRO A 139 21.25 -9.53 -2.14
N PHE A 140 19.99 -9.12 -1.97
CA PHE A 140 18.90 -10.05 -1.69
C PHE A 140 18.67 -11.03 -2.85
N ALA A 141 18.73 -10.55 -4.09
CA ALA A 141 18.62 -11.42 -5.27
C ALA A 141 19.76 -12.44 -5.33
N ILE A 142 21.00 -12.03 -5.03
CA ILE A 142 22.15 -12.96 -4.94
C ILE A 142 21.94 -13.98 -3.82
N PHE A 143 21.54 -13.52 -2.63
CA PHE A 143 21.28 -14.38 -1.47
C PHE A 143 20.23 -15.45 -1.76
N PHE A 144 19.07 -15.04 -2.30
CA PHE A 144 18.02 -15.99 -2.69
C PHE A 144 18.44 -16.89 -3.86
N GLY A 145 19.23 -16.40 -4.80
CA GLY A 145 19.81 -17.21 -5.88
C GLY A 145 20.71 -18.34 -5.34
N ILE A 146 21.53 -18.04 -4.33
CA ILE A 146 22.39 -19.04 -3.67
C ILE A 146 21.55 -20.05 -2.89
N LEU A 147 20.57 -19.60 -2.10
CA LEU A 147 19.66 -20.49 -1.37
C LEU A 147 18.90 -21.42 -2.33
N PHE A 148 18.42 -20.88 -3.45
CA PHE A 148 17.76 -21.67 -4.48
C PHE A 148 18.70 -22.71 -5.09
N ALA A 149 19.94 -22.34 -5.41
CA ALA A 149 20.94 -23.25 -5.95
C ALA A 149 21.28 -24.39 -4.97
N ILE A 150 21.50 -24.07 -3.69
CA ILE A 150 21.77 -25.08 -2.64
C ILE A 150 20.56 -26.00 -2.46
N SER A 151 19.36 -25.43 -2.38
CA SER A 151 18.11 -26.18 -2.27
C SER A 151 17.92 -27.13 -3.46
N ALA A 152 18.24 -26.69 -4.67
CA ALA A 152 18.15 -27.52 -5.87
C ALA A 152 19.13 -28.69 -5.83
N VAL A 153 20.40 -28.45 -5.44
CA VAL A 153 21.41 -29.51 -5.28
C VAL A 153 20.98 -30.52 -4.22
N ILE A 154 20.52 -30.05 -3.05
CA ILE A 154 20.04 -30.94 -1.98
C ILE A 154 18.84 -31.76 -2.45
N SER A 155 17.91 -31.16 -3.18
CA SER A 155 16.73 -31.85 -3.69
C SER A 155 17.11 -32.99 -4.65
N VAL A 156 18.02 -32.74 -5.59
CA VAL A 156 18.44 -33.71 -6.59
C VAL A 156 19.28 -34.83 -5.96
N PHE A 157 20.27 -34.49 -5.12
CA PHE A 157 21.24 -35.48 -4.62
C PHE A 157 20.84 -36.17 -3.32
N PHE A 158 20.06 -35.53 -2.46
CA PHE A 158 19.69 -36.09 -1.15
C PHE A 158 18.20 -36.38 -1.05
N CYS A 159 17.34 -35.41 -1.37
CA CYS A 159 15.89 -35.59 -1.22
C CYS A 159 15.38 -36.72 -2.11
N THR A 160 15.84 -36.80 -3.36
CA THR A 160 15.42 -37.84 -4.30
C THR A 160 15.78 -39.27 -3.82
N PRO A 161 17.04 -39.61 -3.48
CA PRO A 161 17.35 -40.95 -2.95
C PRO A 161 16.75 -41.21 -1.57
N LEU A 162 16.65 -40.20 -0.69
CA LEU A 162 15.99 -40.36 0.61
C LEU A 162 14.50 -40.63 0.46
N ALA A 163 13.83 -39.99 -0.51
CA ALA A 163 12.42 -40.24 -0.80
C ALA A 163 12.20 -41.68 -1.28
N VAL A 164 13.09 -42.20 -2.15
CA VAL A 164 13.05 -43.60 -2.57
C VAL A 164 13.33 -44.55 -1.39
N LEU A 165 14.33 -44.25 -0.55
CA LEU A 165 14.70 -45.07 0.61
C LEU A 165 13.59 -45.13 1.66
N LEU A 166 12.98 -43.98 2.00
CA LEU A 166 11.85 -43.89 2.93
C LEU A 166 10.58 -44.52 2.35
N GLY A 167 10.44 -44.58 1.03
CA GLY A 167 9.34 -45.27 0.37
C GLY A 167 9.23 -46.75 0.75
N ILE A 168 10.35 -47.44 1.02
CA ILE A 168 10.35 -48.87 1.38
C ILE A 168 9.71 -49.13 2.76
N PRO A 169 10.19 -48.56 3.89
CA PRO A 169 9.59 -48.78 5.20
C PRO A 169 8.20 -48.16 5.30
N LEU A 170 7.93 -47.03 4.64
CA LEU A 170 6.59 -46.44 4.62
C LEU A 170 5.58 -47.35 3.90
N ASN A 171 5.97 -47.99 2.81
CA ASN A 171 5.13 -48.99 2.13
C ASN A 171 4.90 -50.22 3.02
N ALA A 172 5.92 -50.70 3.73
CA ALA A 172 5.77 -51.78 4.70
C ALA A 172 4.86 -51.38 5.87
N LEU A 173 4.98 -50.14 6.36
CA LEU A 173 4.13 -49.57 7.40
C LEU A 173 2.68 -49.48 6.92
N SER A 174 2.45 -49.01 5.69
CA SER A 174 1.11 -48.98 5.07
C SER A 174 0.48 -50.37 5.04
N LYS A 175 1.24 -51.40 4.59
CA LYS A 175 0.75 -52.78 4.58
C LYS A 175 0.47 -53.33 5.99
N SER A 176 1.32 -52.97 6.95
CA SER A 176 1.15 -53.38 8.35
C SER A 176 -0.07 -52.69 8.96
N TRP A 177 -0.28 -51.42 8.65
CA TRP A 177 -1.47 -50.66 9.04
C TRP A 177 -2.74 -51.27 8.46
N ASP A 178 -2.75 -51.57 7.16
CA ASP A 178 -3.87 -52.24 6.50
C ASP A 178 -4.19 -53.59 7.16
N PHE A 179 -3.16 -54.36 7.52
CA PHE A 179 -3.34 -55.61 8.25
C PHE A 179 -3.95 -55.40 9.64
N VAL A 180 -3.46 -54.43 10.43
CA VAL A 180 -3.98 -54.12 11.77
C VAL A 180 -5.43 -53.68 11.70
N VAL A 181 -5.77 -52.78 10.78
CA VAL A 181 -7.14 -52.32 10.54
C VAL A 181 -8.02 -53.51 10.12
N CYS A 182 -7.57 -54.31 9.15
CA CYS A 182 -8.34 -55.43 8.65
C CYS A 182 -8.52 -56.57 9.66
N ARG A 183 -7.58 -56.73 10.61
CA ARG A 183 -7.61 -57.84 11.56
C ARG A 183 -8.24 -57.50 12.90
N PHE A 184 -8.01 -56.30 13.41
CA PHE A 184 -8.50 -55.90 14.72
C PHE A 184 -9.69 -54.96 14.62
N LEU A 185 -9.63 -53.95 13.76
CA LEU A 185 -10.72 -52.98 13.67
C LEU A 185 -11.94 -53.56 12.93
N ASN A 186 -11.74 -54.44 11.93
CA ASN A 186 -12.86 -55.11 11.26
C ASN A 186 -13.76 -55.93 12.20
N PRO A 187 -13.26 -56.87 13.04
CA PRO A 187 -14.14 -57.62 13.93
C PRO A 187 -14.80 -56.75 15.00
N ILE A 188 -14.10 -55.72 15.51
CA ILE A 188 -14.68 -54.76 16.47
C ILE A 188 -15.80 -53.96 15.81
N THR A 189 -15.58 -53.47 14.59
CA THR A 189 -16.60 -52.72 13.85
C THR A 189 -17.80 -53.62 13.52
N ARG A 190 -17.56 -54.89 13.18
CA ARG A 190 -18.61 -55.90 12.96
C ARG A 190 -19.39 -56.20 14.23
N SER A 191 -18.73 -56.34 15.38
CA SER A 191 -19.42 -56.65 16.64
C SER A 191 -20.29 -55.49 17.10
N ILE A 192 -19.81 -54.25 17.02
CA ILE A 192 -20.60 -53.04 17.31
C ILE A 192 -21.80 -52.96 16.35
N CYS A 193 -21.59 -53.25 15.06
CA CYS A 193 -22.67 -53.27 14.07
C CYS A 193 -23.71 -54.38 14.36
N CYS A 194 -23.28 -55.57 14.81
CA CYS A 194 -24.18 -56.66 15.17
C CYS A 194 -24.98 -56.37 16.45
N GLN A 195 -24.39 -55.71 17.45
CA GLN A 195 -25.10 -55.32 18.66
C GLN A 195 -26.24 -54.34 18.34
N ARG A 196 -25.97 -53.33 17.52
CA ARG A 196 -27.05 -52.44 17.04
C ARG A 196 -28.15 -53.18 16.30
N LYS A 197 -27.80 -54.15 15.45
CA LYS A 197 -28.81 -54.99 14.77
C LYS A 197 -29.60 -55.89 15.71
N LYS A 198 -29.04 -56.25 16.87
CA LYS A 198 -29.75 -57.03 17.88
C LYS A 198 -30.74 -56.14 18.63
N GLU A 199 -30.31 -54.95 19.05
CA GLU A 199 -31.20 -53.96 19.67
C GLU A 199 -32.38 -53.61 18.74
N GLU A 200 -32.13 -53.49 17.42
CA GLU A 200 -33.18 -53.27 16.43
C GLU A 200 -34.17 -54.46 16.33
N LYS A 201 -33.70 -55.72 16.44
CA LYS A 201 -34.58 -56.89 16.43
C LYS A 201 -35.36 -57.09 17.72
N ASP A 202 -34.71 -56.87 18.85
CA ASP A 202 -35.33 -56.98 20.17
C ASP A 202 -36.41 -55.89 20.33
N ALA A 203 -36.21 -54.70 19.75
CA ALA A 203 -37.25 -53.69 19.62
C ALA A 203 -38.45 -54.16 18.77
N VAL A 204 -38.21 -54.88 17.66
CA VAL A 204 -39.28 -55.39 16.79
C VAL A 204 -40.08 -56.55 17.41
N ILE A 205 -39.48 -57.40 18.25
CA ILE A 205 -40.19 -58.52 18.90
C ILE A 205 -41.12 -58.03 20.02
N LEU A 206 -40.76 -56.96 20.72
CA LEU A 206 -41.58 -56.40 21.78
C LEU A 206 -42.83 -55.65 21.28
N ASP A 207 -42.87 -55.31 19.99
CA ASP A 207 -44.03 -54.70 19.33
C ASP A 207 -45.07 -55.75 18.83
N VAL A 208 -44.81 -57.06 18.97
CA VAL A 208 -45.72 -58.18 18.60
C VAL A 208 -46.41 -58.77 19.83
#